data_AF-A0A6L8K3S5-F1
#
_entry.id   AF-A0A6L8K3S5-F1
#
_cell.length_a   1.000
_cell.length_b   1.000
_cell.length_c   1.000
_cell.angle_alpha   90.00
_cell.angle_beta   90.00
_cell.angle_gamma   90.00
#
_symmetry.space_group_name_H-M   'P 1'
#
loop_
_entity.id
_entity.type
_entity.pdbx_description
1 polymer ?
#
loop_
_entity_poly.entity_id
_entity_poly.type
_entity_poly.pdbx_seq_one_letter_code
_entity_poly.pdbx_strand_id
1 'polypeptide(L)'
;MGISRNTVRRYLRSETIEPAYAEQRSKSAIHQYAFQLSAMLNTEAARSHKQRRTLEQIHEDLKNLGFEGSYDRGAAFARTWRGGIREGQPGKQTNKYIPERAKSEAGIFKQL
;
A
#
# COMPACT_ATOMS: atom_id res chain seq x y z
N MET A 1 1.12 32.70 13.85
CA MET A 1 0.91 31.76 12.73
C MET A 1 -0.57 31.53 12.58
N GLY A 2 -1.23 32.26 11.68
CA GLY A 2 -2.69 32.26 11.62
C GLY A 2 -3.18 32.66 10.24
N ILE A 3 -4.30 32.06 9.85
CA ILE A 3 -4.94 32.20 8.55
C ILE A 3 -5.21 33.69 8.25
N SER A 4 -4.94 34.13 7.02
CA SER A 4 -5.10 35.54 6.64
C SER A 4 -6.55 36.02 6.82
N ARG A 5 -6.72 37.29 7.22
CA ARG A 5 -8.06 37.90 7.41
C ARG A 5 -8.94 37.81 6.17
N ASN A 6 -8.35 37.81 4.97
CA ASN A 6 -9.07 37.65 3.72
C ASN A 6 -9.62 36.22 3.54
N THR A 7 -8.87 35.21 3.97
CA THR A 7 -9.30 33.81 3.97
C THR A 7 -10.47 33.59 4.94
N VAL A 8 -10.40 34.18 6.14
CA VAL A 8 -11.48 34.13 7.14
C VAL A 8 -12.74 34.83 6.63
N ARG A 9 -12.61 36.04 6.07
CA ARG A 9 -13.75 36.80 5.54
C ARG A 9 -14.43 36.08 4.36
N ARG A 10 -13.66 35.38 3.52
CA ARG A 10 -14.20 34.58 2.42
C ARG A 10 -15.04 33.41 2.96
N TYR A 11 -14.53 32.70 3.96
CA TYR A 11 -15.22 31.53 4.55
C TYR A 11 -16.48 31.90 5.32
N LEU A 12 -16.52 33.08 5.94
CA LEU A 12 -17.72 33.56 6.66
C LEU A 12 -18.84 34.06 5.73
N ARG A 13 -18.55 34.41 4.47
CA ARG A 13 -19.57 34.88 3.49
C ARG A 13 -20.26 33.75 2.73
N SER A 14 -19.69 32.55 2.71
CA SER A 14 -20.31 31.37 2.12
C SER A 14 -21.10 30.63 3.21
N GLU A 15 -22.43 30.64 3.15
CA GLU A 15 -23.32 30.00 4.15
C GLU A 15 -23.28 28.45 4.13
N THR A 16 -22.39 27.84 3.35
CA THR A 16 -22.05 26.41 3.36
C THR A 16 -20.63 26.36 2.73
N ILE A 17 -19.62 25.60 3.20
CA ILE A 17 -19.47 24.15 3.18
C ILE A 17 -18.12 23.90 3.89
N GLU A 18 -18.08 22.99 4.88
CA GLU A 18 -16.85 22.32 5.33
C GLU A 18 -15.99 22.00 4.10
N PRO A 19 -14.70 22.39 3.99
CA PRO A 19 -13.90 22.03 2.83
C PRO A 19 -13.82 20.50 2.72
N ALA A 20 -14.73 19.92 1.95
CA ALA A 20 -14.81 18.50 1.73
C ALA A 20 -13.66 18.17 0.77
N TYR A 21 -12.55 17.74 1.36
CA TYR A 21 -11.51 17.09 0.58
C TYR A 21 -12.16 15.90 -0.12
N ALA A 22 -12.00 15.82 -1.45
CA ALA A 22 -12.47 14.66 -2.19
C ALA A 22 -11.92 13.41 -1.49
N GLU A 23 -12.81 12.47 -1.17
CA GLU A 23 -12.42 11.20 -0.56
C GLU A 23 -11.32 10.60 -1.45
N GLN A 24 -10.11 10.43 -0.88
CA GLN A 24 -9.00 9.88 -1.64
C GLN A 24 -9.40 8.51 -2.17
N ARG A 25 -9.72 8.43 -3.47
CA ARG A 25 -9.88 7.17 -4.20
C ARG A 25 -8.57 6.42 -4.15
N SER A 26 -8.36 5.69 -3.07
CA SER A 26 -7.23 4.81 -2.87
C SER A 26 -7.74 3.41 -2.52
N LYS A 27 -8.69 2.91 -3.31
CA LYS A 27 -8.63 1.49 -3.67
C LYS A 27 -7.35 1.33 -4.47
N SER A 28 -6.22 1.22 -3.77
CA SER A 28 -4.91 1.33 -4.39
C SER A 28 -4.79 0.23 -5.44
N ALA A 29 -4.57 0.60 -6.71
CA ALA A 29 -4.50 -0.35 -7.82
C ALA A 29 -3.50 -1.49 -7.54
N ILE A 30 -2.52 -1.23 -6.67
CA ILE A 30 -1.54 -2.20 -6.24
C ILE A 30 -2.11 -3.34 -5.38
N HIS A 31 -3.29 -3.19 -4.78
CA HIS A 31 -3.94 -4.28 -4.06
C HIS A 31 -4.21 -5.49 -4.96
N GLN A 32 -4.61 -5.25 -6.20
CA GLN A 32 -4.90 -6.32 -7.16
C GLN A 32 -3.64 -7.13 -7.49
N TYR A 33 -2.47 -6.48 -7.46
CA TYR A 33 -1.18 -7.08 -7.80
C TYR A 33 -0.34 -7.46 -6.58
N ALA A 34 -0.85 -7.31 -5.35
CA ALA A 34 -0.05 -7.48 -4.15
C ALA A 34 0.50 -8.91 -3.98
N PHE A 35 -0.30 -9.92 -4.35
CA PHE A 35 0.15 -11.31 -4.32
C PHE A 35 1.32 -11.52 -5.30
N GLN A 36 1.16 -11.10 -6.56
CA GLN A 36 2.18 -11.23 -7.60
C GLN A 36 3.45 -10.45 -7.25
N LEU A 37 3.30 -9.21 -6.78
CA LEU A 37 4.41 -8.38 -6.36
C LEU A 37 5.16 -8.98 -5.16
N SER A 38 4.45 -9.53 -4.18
CA SER A 38 5.09 -10.21 -3.05
C SER A 38 5.85 -11.47 -3.47
N ALA A 39 5.32 -12.24 -4.43
CA ALA A 39 6.00 -13.42 -4.97
C ALA A 39 7.27 -13.04 -5.72
N MET A 40 7.21 -12.03 -6.60
CA MET A 40 8.39 -11.50 -7.30
C MET A 40 9.44 -11.01 -6.30
N LEU A 41 9.04 -10.19 -5.34
CA LEU A 41 9.95 -9.68 -4.31
C LEU A 41 10.61 -10.81 -3.50
N ASN A 42 9.87 -11.89 -3.19
CA ASN A 42 10.41 -13.06 -2.48
C ASN A 42 11.47 -13.78 -3.33
N THR A 43 11.18 -14.03 -4.61
CA THR A 43 12.15 -14.65 -5.53
C THR A 43 13.41 -13.81 -5.69
N GLU A 44 13.27 -12.48 -5.76
CA GLU A 44 14.41 -11.57 -5.87
C GLU A 44 15.20 -11.48 -4.55
N ALA A 45 14.54 -11.55 -3.40
CA ALA A 45 15.20 -11.56 -2.10
C ALA A 45 16.08 -12.81 -1.90
N ALA A 46 15.68 -13.97 -2.45
CA ALA A 46 16.46 -15.20 -2.42
C ALA A 46 17.67 -15.18 -3.37
N ARG A 47 17.68 -14.31 -4.39
CA ARG A 47 18.79 -14.19 -5.34
C ARG A 47 19.97 -13.42 -4.76
N SER A 48 21.16 -13.76 -5.26
CA SER A 48 22.40 -13.03 -5.00
C SER A 48 22.27 -11.58 -5.47
N HIS A 49 22.91 -10.64 -4.76
CA HIS A 49 22.84 -9.21 -5.04
C HIS A 49 23.17 -8.86 -6.51
N LYS A 50 24.11 -9.59 -7.13
CA LYS A 50 24.52 -9.36 -8.53
C LYS A 50 23.48 -9.83 -9.56
N GLN A 51 22.57 -10.70 -9.18
CA GLN A 51 21.56 -11.32 -10.05
C GLN A 51 20.14 -10.85 -9.73
N ARG A 52 19.98 -10.05 -8.67
CA ARG A 52 18.70 -9.55 -8.20
C ARG A 52 18.16 -8.50 -9.16
N ARG A 53 16.92 -8.66 -9.61
CA ARG A 53 16.22 -7.66 -10.42
C ARG A 53 15.94 -6.40 -9.61
N THR A 54 16.02 -5.24 -10.26
CA THR A 54 15.71 -3.95 -9.63
C THR A 54 14.20 -3.79 -9.46
N LEU A 55 13.80 -2.91 -8.55
CA LEU A 55 12.38 -2.61 -8.34
C LEU A 55 11.74 -1.99 -9.59
N GLU A 56 12.52 -1.28 -10.40
CA GLU A 56 12.11 -0.72 -11.69
C GLU A 56 11.76 -1.84 -12.69
N GLN A 57 12.58 -2.89 -12.78
CA GLN A 57 12.27 -4.06 -13.62
C GLN A 57 11.00 -4.78 -13.15
N ILE A 58 10.83 -4.94 -11.84
CA ILE A 58 9.60 -5.50 -11.27
C ILE A 58 8.39 -4.61 -11.59
N HIS A 59 8.56 -3.29 -11.63
CA HIS A 59 7.49 -2.37 -11.97
C HIS A 59 7.10 -2.46 -13.46
N GLU A 60 8.07 -2.60 -14.37
CA GLU A 60 7.77 -2.85 -15.78
C GLU A 60 7.09 -4.21 -16.00
N ASP A 61 7.49 -5.25 -15.27
CA ASP A 61 6.77 -6.54 -15.27
C ASP A 61 5.31 -6.36 -14.83
N LEU A 62 5.06 -5.54 -13.80
CA LEU A 62 3.69 -5.21 -13.38
C LEU A 62 2.92 -4.46 -14.47
N LYS A 63 3.56 -3.52 -15.17
CA LYS A 63 2.92 -2.78 -16.28
C LYS A 63 2.54 -3.72 -17.42
N ASN A 64 3.39 -4.69 -17.74
CA ASN A 64 3.08 -5.74 -18.72
C ASN A 64 1.87 -6.61 -18.31
N LEU A 65 1.62 -6.74 -16.99
CA LEU A 65 0.45 -7.43 -16.45
C LEU A 65 -0.81 -6.54 -16.38
N GLY A 66 -0.73 -5.28 -16.83
CA GLY A 66 -1.86 -4.35 -16.83
C GLY A 66 -1.91 -3.41 -15.62
N PHE A 67 -0.81 -3.28 -14.86
CA PHE A 67 -0.73 -2.31 -13.78
C PHE A 67 -0.53 -0.88 -14.33
N GLU A 68 -1.54 -0.03 -14.17
CA GLU A 68 -1.49 1.39 -14.58
C GLU A 68 -1.07 2.32 -13.42
N GLY A 69 -0.73 1.77 -12.25
CA GLY A 69 -0.34 2.58 -11.10
C GLY A 69 1.08 3.14 -11.20
N SER A 70 1.38 4.17 -10.43
CA SER A 70 2.72 4.77 -10.40
C SER A 70 3.76 3.88 -9.71
N TYR A 71 5.03 4.01 -10.12
CA TYR A 71 6.18 3.37 -9.49
C TYR A 71 6.22 3.56 -7.97
N ASP A 72 5.87 4.76 -7.48
CA ASP A 72 5.87 5.10 -6.05
C ASP A 72 4.96 4.19 -5.22
N ARG A 73 3.86 3.69 -5.80
CA ARG A 73 2.99 2.72 -5.13
C ARG A 73 3.70 1.38 -4.97
N GLY A 74 4.36 0.91 -6.03
CA GLY A 74 5.24 -0.27 -6.01
C GLY A 74 6.35 -0.16 -4.96
N ALA A 75 7.00 0.99 -4.91
CA ALA A 75 8.05 1.28 -3.96
C ALA A 75 7.57 1.36 -2.51
N ALA A 76 6.41 1.97 -2.26
CA ALA A 76 5.79 1.98 -0.94
C ALA A 76 5.50 0.55 -0.46
N PHE A 77 4.89 -0.29 -1.31
CA PHE A 77 4.62 -1.69 -1.00
C PHE A 77 5.92 -2.46 -0.70
N ALA A 78 6.94 -2.34 -1.55
CA ALA A 78 8.21 -3.05 -1.37
C ALA A 78 8.95 -2.64 -0.09
N ARG A 79 8.84 -1.38 0.35
CA ARG A 79 9.40 -0.91 1.63
C ARG A 79 8.71 -1.58 2.81
N THR A 80 7.38 -1.57 2.84
CA THR A 80 6.58 -2.23 3.88
C THR A 80 6.84 -3.74 3.90
N TRP A 81 6.89 -4.38 2.73
CA TRP A 81 7.19 -5.81 2.60
C TRP A 81 8.59 -6.18 3.14
N ARG A 82 9.61 -5.37 2.84
CA ARG A 82 10.97 -5.54 3.41
C ARG A 82 11.01 -5.30 4.92
N GLY A 83 10.20 -4.37 5.42
CA GLY A 83 9.99 -4.15 6.86
C GLY A 83 9.43 -5.41 7.52
N GLY A 84 8.39 -6.01 6.94
CA GLY A 84 7.78 -7.26 7.42
C GLY A 84 8.72 -8.46 7.44
N ILE A 85 9.64 -8.59 6.47
CA ILE A 85 10.66 -9.66 6.47
C ILE A 85 11.65 -9.51 7.65
N ARG A 86 11.98 -8.28 8.02
CA ARG A 86 12.84 -7.99 9.16
C ARG A 86 12.09 -8.12 10.48
N GLU A 87 10.78 -7.87 10.44
CA GLU A 87 9.86 -7.93 11.56
C GLU A 87 9.27 -9.34 11.76
N GLY A 88 10.12 -10.26 12.22
CA GLY A 88 9.74 -11.15 13.33
C GLY A 88 9.72 -10.40 14.68
N GLN A 89 9.51 -9.07 14.66
CA GLN A 89 9.51 -8.14 15.78
C GLN A 89 8.42 -7.08 15.54
N PRO A 90 7.52 -6.79 16.48
CA PRO A 90 6.36 -5.94 16.23
C PRO A 90 6.75 -4.45 16.14
N GLY A 91 6.82 -3.91 14.92
CA GLY A 91 7.15 -2.51 14.64
C GLY A 91 5.95 -1.70 14.13
N LYS A 92 5.37 -0.89 15.03
CA LYS A 92 4.45 0.26 14.81
C LYS A 92 3.69 0.31 13.48
N GLN A 93 2.50 -0.29 13.53
CA GLN A 93 1.43 -0.22 12.54
C GLN A 93 1.00 1.22 12.22
N THR A 94 1.34 1.69 11.01
CA THR A 94 0.65 2.82 10.36
C THR A 94 -0.05 2.29 9.10
N ASN A 95 -1.38 2.27 9.17
CA ASN A 95 -2.36 1.92 8.13
C ASN A 95 -2.21 0.57 7.38
N LYS A 96 -2.53 -0.50 8.11
CA LYS A 96 -3.27 -1.74 7.72
C LYS A 96 -3.23 -2.19 6.25
N TYR A 97 -2.25 -3.04 5.93
CA TYR A 97 -2.38 -4.06 4.87
C TYR A 97 -2.46 -5.44 5.56
N ILE A 98 -3.66 -5.99 5.72
CA ILE A 98 -3.87 -7.37 6.19
C ILE A 98 -4.40 -8.15 4.97
N PRO A 99 -3.65 -9.13 4.43
CA PRO A 99 -4.20 -9.99 3.39
C PRO A 99 -5.36 -10.82 4.00
N GLU A 100 -6.51 -10.82 3.33
CA GLU A 100 -7.79 -11.41 3.77
C GLU A 100 -7.76 -12.94 3.98
N ARG A 101 -6.60 -13.59 3.84
CA ARG A 101 -6.43 -15.04 3.85
C ARG A 101 -5.98 -15.61 5.21
N ALA A 102 -6.51 -15.08 6.31
CA ALA A 102 -6.19 -15.54 7.66
C ALA A 102 -7.44 -15.78 8.55
N LYS A 103 -8.60 -16.08 7.94
CA LYS A 103 -9.85 -16.37 8.69
C LYS A 103 -10.57 -17.67 8.32
N SER A 104 -10.01 -18.53 7.47
CA SER A 104 -10.74 -19.69 6.94
C SER A 104 -10.23 -21.07 7.38
N GLU A 105 -9.50 -21.20 8.50
CA GLU A 105 -9.05 -22.53 8.99
C GLU A 105 -9.06 -22.66 10.52
N ALA A 106 -10.10 -22.14 11.18
CA ALA A 106 -10.38 -22.46 12.57
C ALA A 106 -11.88 -22.76 12.72
N GLY A 107 -12.31 -23.94 12.29
CA GLY A 107 -13.73 -24.26 12.41
C GLY A 107 -14.21 -25.65 12.04
N ILE A 108 -13.38 -26.57 11.51
CA ILE A 108 -13.86 -27.93 11.21
C ILE A 108 -12.74 -28.93 11.43
N PHE A 109 -12.42 -29.27 12.68
CA PHE A 109 -11.87 -30.59 13.08
C PHE A 109 -11.89 -30.72 14.62
N LYS A 110 -13.10 -30.94 15.13
CA LYS A 110 -13.47 -31.53 16.43
C LYS A 110 -14.95 -31.87 16.23
N GLN A 111 -15.44 -33.09 16.28
CA GLN A 111 -15.19 -34.18 17.21
C GLN A 111 -15.88 -35.43 16.63
N LEU A 112 -15.42 -36.62 17.04
CA LEU A 112 -16.22 -37.83 17.17
C LEU A 112 -17.58 -37.58 17.82
#